data_AF-A0A3E0NPW8-F1
#
_entry.id   AF-A0A3E0NPW8-F1
#
_cell.length_a   1.000
_cell.length_b   1.000
_cell.length_c   1.000
_cell.angle_alpha   90.00
_cell.angle_beta   90.00
_cell.angle_gamma   90.00
#
_symmetry.space_group_name_H-M   'P 1'
#
loop_
_entity.id
_entity.type
_entity.pdbx_description
1 polymer ?
#
loop_
_entity_poly.entity_id
_entity_poly.type
_entity_poly.pdbx_seq_one_letter_code
_entity_poly.pdbx_strand_id
1 'polypeptide(L)'
;MTHFRDLCLWSAIALCLGGCARLAQPRLMHPGSAQLQQARAERFDPFPLPELGPPTEARPLGFRLPQADTERIQNAQSYSDRYGTPPPPGLYRTPRDVPRPAVPFVPAPMPQAPAVFVP
;
A
#
# COMPACT_ATOMS: atom_id res chain seq x y z
N MET A 1 32.80 -45.80 -14.47
CA MET A 1 32.14 -45.14 -13.31
C MET A 1 31.85 -43.65 -13.54
N THR A 2 32.14 -43.06 -14.71
CA THR A 2 31.89 -41.65 -15.01
C THR A 2 30.44 -41.36 -15.41
N HIS A 3 29.81 -42.26 -16.18
CA HIS A 3 28.43 -42.08 -16.67
C HIS A 3 27.36 -41.95 -15.57
N PHE A 4 27.55 -42.61 -14.42
CA PHE A 4 26.60 -42.53 -13.30
C PHE A 4 26.63 -41.15 -12.63
N ARG A 5 27.83 -40.55 -12.54
CA ARG A 5 28.01 -39.21 -11.97
C ARG A 5 27.39 -38.14 -12.86
N ASP A 6 27.55 -38.29 -14.18
CA ASP A 6 26.98 -37.36 -15.14
C ASP A 6 25.44 -37.44 -15.14
N LEU A 7 24.86 -38.65 -15.04
CA LEU A 7 23.41 -38.84 -14.97
C LEU A 7 22.78 -38.18 -13.74
N CYS A 8 23.43 -38.29 -12.56
CA CYS A 8 22.98 -37.64 -11.33
C CYS A 8 23.08 -36.11 -11.40
N LEU A 9 24.11 -35.57 -12.06
CA LEU A 9 24.28 -34.12 -12.18
C LEU A 9 23.20 -33.52 -13.09
N TRP A 10 22.92 -34.18 -14.22
CA TRP A 10 21.87 -33.75 -15.15
C TRP A 10 20.47 -33.86 -14.55
N SER A 11 20.18 -34.89 -13.75
CA SER A 11 18.88 -35.04 -13.10
C SER A 11 18.62 -33.96 -12.04
N ALA A 12 19.64 -33.58 -11.26
CA ALA A 12 19.54 -32.49 -10.29
C ALA A 12 19.27 -31.14 -10.98
N ILE A 13 19.97 -30.85 -12.09
CA ILE A 13 19.77 -29.63 -12.88
C ILE A 13 18.34 -29.58 -13.46
N ALA A 14 17.85 -30.69 -14.02
CA ALA A 14 16.50 -30.76 -14.56
C ALA A 14 15.43 -30.52 -13.47
N LEU A 15 15.64 -31.03 -12.26
CA LEU A 15 14.72 -30.83 -11.13
C LEU A 15 14.68 -29.37 -10.66
N CYS A 16 15.84 -28.70 -10.61
CA CYS A 16 15.91 -27.29 -10.21
C CYS A 16 15.28 -26.34 -11.24
N LEU A 17 15.38 -26.66 -12.54
CA LEU A 17 14.81 -25.81 -13.60
C LEU A 17 13.28 -25.99 -13.76
N GLY A 18 12.72 -27.14 -13.37
CA GLY A 18 11.28 -27.40 -13.44
C GLY A 18 10.43 -26.69 -12.37
N GLY A 19 11.05 -26.20 -11.28
CA GLY A 19 10.33 -25.66 -10.12
C GLY A 19 9.66 -24.29 -10.33
N CYS A 20 10.09 -23.50 -11.32
CA CYS A 20 9.59 -22.14 -11.51
C CYS A 20 8.38 -22.02 -12.45
N ALA A 21 7.95 -23.10 -13.11
CA ALA A 21 6.90 -23.06 -14.13
C ALA A 21 5.51 -22.66 -13.59
N ARG A 22 5.31 -22.69 -12.27
CA ARG A 22 4.00 -22.48 -11.64
C ARG A 22 3.85 -21.13 -10.92
N LEU A 23 4.86 -20.26 -10.94
CA LEU A 23 4.70 -18.90 -10.45
C LEU A 23 3.91 -18.09 -11.48
N ALA A 24 2.84 -17.43 -11.04
CA ALA A 24 2.03 -16.57 -11.90
C ALA A 24 2.93 -15.50 -12.54
N GLN A 25 3.10 -15.54 -13.86
CA GLN A 25 3.90 -14.53 -14.57
C GLN A 25 3.19 -13.17 -14.47
N PRO A 26 3.84 -12.14 -13.89
CA PRO A 26 3.24 -10.81 -13.85
C PRO A 26 3.15 -10.26 -15.27
N ARG A 27 1.95 -9.79 -15.66
CA ARG A 27 1.74 -9.10 -16.93
C ARG A 27 2.26 -7.67 -16.83
N LEU A 28 3.57 -7.49 -17.06
CA LEU A 28 4.23 -6.18 -16.93
C LEU A 28 3.75 -5.17 -17.98
N MET A 29 3.55 -5.62 -19.23
CA MET A 29 3.17 -4.73 -20.34
C MET A 29 1.66 -4.41 -20.36
N HIS A 30 0.83 -5.30 -19.79
CA HIS A 30 -0.63 -5.18 -19.83
C HIS A 30 -1.25 -5.58 -18.48
N PRO A 31 -1.09 -4.75 -17.43
CA PRO A 31 -1.52 -5.08 -16.07
C PRO A 31 -3.05 -5.13 -15.89
N GLY A 32 -3.82 -4.69 -16.90
CA GLY A 32 -5.28 -4.63 -16.89
C GLY A 32 -5.81 -3.26 -16.44
N SER A 33 -7.13 -3.14 -16.27
CA SER A 33 -7.77 -1.90 -15.83
C SER A 33 -7.40 -1.53 -14.39
N ALA A 34 -7.48 -0.24 -14.05
CA ALA A 34 -7.20 0.24 -12.69
C ALA A 34 -8.06 -0.46 -11.62
N GLN A 35 -9.34 -0.69 -11.90
CA GLN A 35 -10.26 -1.41 -11.01
C GLN A 35 -9.81 -2.85 -10.73
N LEU A 36 -9.32 -3.56 -11.76
CA LEU A 36 -8.84 -4.93 -11.61
C LEU A 36 -7.51 -4.98 -10.84
N GLN A 37 -6.64 -3.98 -11.02
CA GLN A 37 -5.42 -3.85 -10.24
C GLN A 37 -5.73 -3.56 -8.77
N GLN A 38 -6.68 -2.65 -8.50
CA GLN A 38 -7.14 -2.33 -7.16
C GLN A 38 -7.74 -3.57 -6.47
N ALA A 39 -8.65 -4.29 -7.12
CA ALA A 39 -9.25 -5.49 -6.56
C ALA A 39 -8.21 -6.60 -6.27
N ARG A 40 -7.14 -6.69 -7.07
CA ARG A 40 -6.01 -7.61 -6.80
C ARG A 40 -5.17 -7.12 -5.62
N ALA A 41 -4.88 -5.83 -5.55
CA ALA A 41 -4.15 -5.24 -4.44
C ALA A 41 -4.90 -5.51 -3.14
N GLU A 42 -6.19 -5.19 -3.07
CA GLU A 42 -7.04 -5.42 -1.89
C GLU A 42 -7.11 -6.91 -1.49
N ARG A 43 -7.11 -7.83 -2.47
CA ARG A 43 -7.16 -9.28 -2.21
C ARG A 43 -5.83 -9.85 -1.68
N PHE A 44 -4.71 -9.36 -2.20
CA PHE A 44 -3.37 -9.93 -1.92
C PHE A 44 -2.51 -9.04 -1.03
N ASP A 45 -3.04 -7.91 -0.54
CA ASP A 45 -2.36 -7.07 0.46
C ASP A 45 -2.27 -7.84 1.78
N PRO A 46 -1.05 -8.17 2.27
CA PRO A 46 -0.88 -8.84 3.55
C PRO A 46 -1.31 -7.95 4.72
N PHE A 47 -1.52 -6.65 4.50
CA PHE A 47 -1.91 -5.69 5.52
C PHE A 47 -3.35 -5.23 5.28
N PRO A 48 -4.35 -5.91 5.87
CA PRO A 48 -5.74 -5.52 5.71
C PRO A 48 -5.98 -4.07 6.17
N LEU A 49 -7.13 -3.53 5.76
CA LEU A 49 -7.57 -2.20 6.19
C LEU A 49 -7.40 -2.05 7.71
N PRO A 50 -6.89 -0.91 8.19
CA PRO A 50 -6.55 -0.70 9.60
C PRO A 50 -7.75 -0.87 10.55
N GLU A 51 -8.98 -0.87 10.04
CA GLU A 51 -10.21 -1.05 10.81
C GLU A 51 -10.66 -2.52 10.97
N LEU A 52 -10.12 -3.43 10.16
CA LEU A 52 -10.61 -4.81 10.02
C LEU A 52 -9.87 -5.84 10.88
N GLY A 53 -8.89 -5.43 11.69
CA GLY A 53 -8.16 -6.36 12.54
C GLY A 53 -7.36 -5.71 13.66
N PRO A 54 -6.91 -6.50 14.64
CA PRO A 54 -6.00 -6.02 15.68
C PRO A 54 -4.71 -5.49 15.03
N PRO A 55 -4.11 -4.44 15.60
CA PRO A 55 -2.89 -3.83 15.05
C PRO A 55 -1.80 -4.90 14.92
N THR A 56 -1.46 -5.23 13.67
CA THR A 56 -0.48 -6.28 13.39
C THR A 56 0.93 -5.68 13.49
N GLU A 57 1.77 -6.23 14.37
CA GLU A 57 3.14 -5.75 14.59
C GLU A 57 4.07 -5.95 13.39
N ALA A 58 3.62 -6.70 12.37
CA ALA A 58 4.37 -6.93 11.14
C ALA A 58 4.50 -5.69 10.23
N ARG A 59 3.74 -4.62 10.49
CA ARG A 59 3.80 -3.40 9.68
C ARG A 59 5.03 -2.56 10.07
N PRO A 60 5.89 -2.11 9.13
CA PRO A 60 7.06 -1.33 9.46
C PRO A 60 6.73 -0.08 10.31
N LEU A 61 7.61 0.25 11.26
CA LEU A 61 7.56 1.49 12.04
C LEU A 61 7.46 2.69 11.08
N GLY A 62 6.33 3.39 11.09
CA GLY A 62 6.01 4.50 10.17
C GLY A 62 4.82 4.25 9.24
N PHE A 63 4.35 3.00 9.10
CA PHE A 63 3.22 2.64 8.23
C PHE A 63 1.97 2.19 9.01
N ARG A 64 1.98 2.28 10.35
CA ARG A 64 0.87 1.88 11.23
C ARG A 64 -0.41 2.70 11.01
N LEU A 65 -0.26 3.96 10.63
CA LEU A 65 -1.38 4.86 10.34
C LEU A 65 -1.26 5.31 8.88
N PRO A 66 -2.33 5.21 8.06
CA PRO A 66 -2.34 5.93 6.81
C PRO A 66 -2.16 7.41 7.15
N GLN A 67 -1.08 8.02 6.67
CA GLN A 67 -0.93 9.48 6.78
C GLN A 67 -2.18 10.12 6.19
N ALA A 68 -2.73 11.11 6.89
CA ALA A 68 -3.89 11.83 6.39
C ALA A 68 -3.60 12.31 4.96
N ASP A 69 -4.58 12.28 4.05
CA ASP A 69 -4.34 12.67 2.66
C ASP A 69 -3.76 14.09 2.54
N THR A 70 -4.02 14.95 3.51
CA THR A 70 -3.40 16.27 3.66
C THR A 70 -1.89 16.24 3.91
N GLU A 71 -1.38 15.24 4.63
CA GLU A 71 0.06 15.01 4.84
C GLU A 71 0.69 14.25 3.67
N ARG A 72 -0.11 13.47 2.94
CA ARG A 72 0.31 12.72 1.75
C ARG A 72 0.61 13.62 0.56
N ILE A 73 0.02 14.82 0.51
CA ILE A 73 0.40 15.87 -0.42
C ILE A 73 1.83 16.29 -0.04
N GLN A 74 2.81 15.73 -0.76
CA GLN A 74 4.19 16.18 -0.65
C GLN A 74 4.22 17.69 -0.95
N ASN A 75 4.61 18.47 0.05
CA ASN A 75 4.78 19.89 -0.04
C ASN A 75 6.27 20.21 0.11
N ALA A 76 6.64 21.45 -0.17
CA ALA A 76 8.04 21.87 -0.12
C ALA A 76 8.68 21.64 1.27
N GLN A 77 7.87 21.70 2.32
CA GLN A 77 8.31 21.56 3.70
C GLN A 77 8.66 20.10 4.03
N SER A 78 7.78 19.15 3.71
CA SER A 78 8.03 17.73 3.96
C SER A 78 9.21 17.16 3.15
N TYR A 79 9.52 17.74 1.99
CA TYR A 79 10.76 17.44 1.26
C TYR A 79 11.99 17.91 2.02
N SER A 80 11.96 19.16 2.49
CA SER A 80 13.08 19.79 3.19
C SER A 80 13.40 19.04 4.47
N ASP A 81 12.38 18.64 5.24
CA ASP A 81 12.53 17.86 6.47
C ASP A 81 13.15 16.47 6.21
N ARG A 82 12.82 15.84 5.08
CA ARG A 82 13.28 14.49 4.74
C ARG A 82 14.69 14.45 4.17
N TYR A 83 15.03 15.42 3.32
CA TYR A 83 16.28 15.39 2.55
C TYR A 83 17.31 16.42 3.02
N GLY A 84 16.96 17.32 3.95
CA GLY A 84 17.84 18.37 4.44
C GLY A 84 18.24 19.37 3.35
N THR A 85 17.52 19.39 2.23
CA THR A 85 17.80 20.23 1.06
C THR A 85 16.50 20.85 0.55
N PRO A 86 16.54 22.08 0.02
CA PRO A 86 15.36 22.68 -0.59
C PRO A 86 14.91 21.84 -1.80
N PRO A 87 13.60 21.76 -2.06
CA PRO A 87 13.11 21.01 -3.19
C PRO A 87 13.49 21.63 -4.53
N PRO A 88 13.73 20.81 -5.56
CA PRO A 88 13.93 21.29 -6.92
C PRO A 88 12.75 22.17 -7.36
N PRO A 89 13.01 23.28 -8.07
CA PRO A 89 11.94 24.13 -8.58
C PRO A 89 11.02 23.33 -9.52
N GLY A 90 9.71 23.50 -9.36
CA GLY A 90 8.69 22.81 -10.17
C GLY A 90 8.34 21.39 -9.72
N LEU A 91 9.02 20.82 -8.72
CA LEU A 91 8.70 19.49 -8.19
C LEU A 91 7.34 19.47 -7.45
N TYR A 92 6.97 20.60 -6.87
CA TYR A 92 5.68 20.79 -6.22
C TYR A 92 4.82 21.79 -6.98
N ARG A 93 3.56 21.41 -7.20
CA ARG A 93 2.54 22.38 -7.55
C ARG A 93 2.24 23.15 -6.27
N THR A 94 2.48 24.46 -6.27
CA THR A 94 1.94 25.31 -5.21
C THR A 94 0.44 25.01 -5.10
N PRO A 95 -0.11 24.89 -3.87
CA PRO A 95 -1.55 24.84 -3.72
C PRO A 95 -2.12 25.95 -4.59
N ARG A 96 -2.91 25.60 -5.61
CA ARG A 96 -3.70 26.62 -6.28
C ARG A 96 -4.54 27.20 -5.16
N ASP A 97 -4.60 28.53 -5.06
CA ASP A 97 -5.66 29.22 -4.34
C ASP A 97 -6.97 28.88 -5.08
N VAL A 98 -7.44 27.65 -4.89
CA VAL A 98 -8.77 27.24 -5.27
C VAL A 98 -9.62 27.83 -4.17
N PRO A 99 -10.52 28.78 -4.47
CA PRO A 99 -11.50 29.23 -3.50
C PRO A 99 -12.21 27.97 -3.00
N ARG A 100 -11.98 27.58 -1.74
CA ARG A 100 -12.71 26.45 -1.17
C ARG A 100 -14.17 26.89 -1.12
N PRO A 101 -15.10 26.18 -1.77
CA PRO A 101 -16.51 26.43 -1.48
C PRO A 101 -16.68 26.23 0.03
N ALA A 102 -17.30 27.21 0.70
CA ALA A 102 -17.60 27.12 2.11
C ALA A 102 -18.51 25.90 2.31
N VAL A 103 -17.94 24.79 2.76
CA VAL A 103 -18.72 23.61 3.11
C VAL A 103 -19.47 23.99 4.39
N PRO A 104 -20.82 24.00 4.40
CA PRO A 104 -21.57 24.26 5.62
C PRO A 104 -21.13 23.26 6.68
N PHE A 105 -20.76 23.75 7.86
CA PHE A 105 -20.51 22.88 9.00
C PHE A 105 -21.84 22.21 9.38
N VAL A 106 -21.96 20.92 9.08
CA VAL A 106 -23.05 20.08 9.59
C VAL A 106 -22.52 19.40 10.83
N PRO A 107 -22.95 19.78 12.05
CA PRO A 107 -22.56 19.06 13.25
C PRO A 107 -23.02 17.61 13.14
N ALA A 108 -22.12 16.67 13.43
CA ALA A 108 -22.48 15.27 13.48
C ALA A 108 -23.59 15.06 14.53
N PRO A 109 -24.63 14.24 14.23
CA PRO A 109 -25.62 13.88 15.24
C PRO A 109 -24.88 13.21 16.40
N MET A 110 -24.93 13.83 17.58
CA MET A 110 -24.36 13.21 18.77
C MET A 110 -25.09 11.89 19.03
N PRO A 111 -24.35 10.80 19.33
CA PRO A 111 -24.98 9.55 19.74
C PRO A 111 -25.87 9.84 20.95
N GLN A 112 -27.16 9.54 20.82
CA GLN A 112 -28.09 9.69 21.95
C GLN A 112 -27.62 8.79 23.07
N ALA A 113 -27.48 9.36 24.27
CA ALA A 113 -27.16 8.58 25.46
C ALA A 113 -28.20 7.46 25.63
N PRO A 114 -27.78 6.24 25.98
CA PRO A 114 -28.72 5.14 26.22
C PRO A 114 -29.69 5.56 27.33
N ALA A 115 -30.99 5.33 27.09
CA ALA A 115 -32.01 5.57 28.08
C ALA A 115 -31.71 4.72 29.32
N VAL A 116 -31.42 5.39 30.45
CA VAL A 116 -31.25 4.73 31.74
C VAL A 116 -32.61 4.17 32.13
N PHE A 117 -32.76 2.86 32.03
CA PHE A 117 -33.91 2.15 32.57
C PHE A 117 -33.83 2.20 34.09
N VAL A 118 -34.73 2.97 34.72
CA VAL A 118 -34.92 2.96 36.18
C VAL A 118 -36.06 1.97 36.47
N PRO A 119 -35.82 0.92 37.27
CA PRO A 119 -36.82 -0.10 37.59
C PRO A 119 -37.94 0.42 38.51
#